data_AF-A0AAW8B3E2-F1
#
_entry.id   AF-A0AAW8B3E2-F1
#
_cell.length_a   1.000
_cell.length_b   1.000
_cell.length_c   1.000
_cell.angle_alpha   90.00
_cell.angle_beta   90.00
_cell.angle_gamma   90.00
#
_symmetry.space_group_name_H-M   'P 1'
#
loop_
_entity.id
_entity.type
_entity.pdbx_description
1 polymer ?
#
loop_
_entity_poly.entity_id
_entity_poly.type
_entity_poly.pdbx_seq_one_letter_code
_entity_poly.pdbx_strand_id
1 'polypeptide(L)' 'MLARQGEDETTRFRSERIECMNGKWYFAIREKTQMIGPFNSKEGAEKAARAYAADILAGRTDTDAMSHQFLMRAFSLT' A
#
# COMPACT_ATOMS: atom_id res chain seq x y z
N MET A 1 -4.51 -12.78 14.53
CA MET A 1 -5.53 -12.07 15.35
C MET A 1 -6.72 -12.99 15.46
N LEU A 2 -7.14 -13.31 16.68
CA LEU A 2 -8.26 -14.20 16.98
C LEU A 2 -9.61 -13.52 16.65
N ALA A 3 -10.48 -14.22 15.94
CA ALA A 3 -11.91 -13.91 15.94
C ALA A 3 -12.47 -14.09 17.37
N ARG A 4 -13.57 -13.40 17.70
CA ARG A 4 -14.22 -13.59 19.00
C ARG A 4 -14.76 -15.02 19.09
N GLN A 5 -14.73 -15.60 20.29
CA GLN A 5 -15.12 -16.98 20.51
C GLN A 5 -16.58 -17.18 20.09
N GLY A 6 -16.81 -18.01 19.06
CA GLY A 6 -18.14 -18.33 18.53
C GLY A 6 -18.51 -17.68 17.19
N GLU A 7 -17.64 -16.85 16.61
CA GLU A 7 -17.80 -16.35 15.24
C GLU A 7 -17.01 -17.24 14.26
N ASP A 8 -17.67 -17.78 13.23
CA ASP A 8 -16.98 -18.33 12.06
C ASP A 8 -16.14 -17.23 11.40
N GLU A 9 -14.99 -17.61 10.81
CA GLU A 9 -14.09 -16.67 10.14
C GLU A 9 -14.85 -15.75 9.18
N THR A 10 -15.09 -14.52 9.61
CA THR A 10 -15.77 -13.53 8.78
C THR A 10 -14.87 -13.18 7.60
N THR A 11 -15.41 -13.31 6.38
CA THR A 11 -14.79 -12.78 5.16
C THR A 11 -14.61 -11.28 5.33
N ARG A 12 -13.38 -10.85 5.63
CA ARG A 12 -13.05 -9.43 5.71
C ARG A 12 -12.93 -8.88 4.29
N PHE A 13 -13.97 -8.22 3.82
CA PHE A 13 -13.87 -7.31 2.69
C PHE A 13 -12.95 -6.16 3.06
N ARG A 14 -11.67 -6.28 2.71
CA ARG A 14 -10.80 -5.12 2.59
C ARG A 14 -11.01 -4.59 1.19
N SER A 15 -11.71 -3.46 1.06
CA SER A 15 -11.75 -2.71 -0.19
C SER A 15 -10.31 -2.52 -0.69
N GLU A 16 -10.01 -3.03 -1.88
CA GLU A 16 -8.71 -2.85 -2.53
C GLU A 16 -8.45 -1.35 -2.60
N ARG A 17 -7.46 -0.85 -1.85
CA ARG A 17 -7.13 0.58 -1.80
C ARG A 17 -6.26 0.97 -2.98
N ILE A 18 -6.48 0.37 -4.15
CA ILE A 18 -5.62 0.48 -5.33
C ILE A 18 -6.45 1.04 -6.47
N GLU A 19 -5.99 2.14 -7.05
CA GLU A 19 -6.69 2.79 -8.15
C GLU A 19 -5.77 3.03 -9.34
N CYS A 20 -6.37 3.00 -10.53
CA CYS A 20 -5.71 3.35 -11.78
C CYS A 20 -6.16 4.74 -12.21
N MET A 21 -5.23 5.69 -12.27
CA MET A 21 -5.46 7.05 -12.74
C MET A 21 -4.51 7.34 -13.89
N ASN A 22 -5.04 7.71 -15.07
CA ASN A 22 -4.26 8.01 -16.28
C ASN A 22 -3.29 6.88 -16.68
N GLY A 23 -3.71 5.62 -16.56
CA GLY A 23 -2.88 4.46 -16.90
C GLY A 23 -1.72 4.19 -15.92
N LYS A 24 -1.67 4.90 -14.80
CA LYS A 24 -0.74 4.67 -13.70
C LYS A 24 -1.50 4.17 -12.47
N TRP A 25 -0.85 3.31 -11.71
CA TRP A 25 -1.43 2.68 -10.54
C TRP A 25 -0.99 3.39 -9.26
N TYR A 26 -1.89 3.46 -8.29
CA TYR A 26 -1.68 4.13 -7.02
C TYR A 26 -2.33 3.31 -5.90
N PHE A 27 -1.86 3.47 -4.66
CA PHE A 27 -2.58 2.94 -3.50
C PHE A 27 -2.83 4.01 -2.44
N ALA A 28 -3.93 3.91 -1.70
CA ALA A 28 -4.30 4.83 -0.65
C ALA A 28 -3.97 4.26 0.73
N ILE A 29 -3.43 5.11 1.62
CA ILE A 29 -3.26 4.82 3.04
C ILE A 29 -4.30 5.62 3.84
N ARG A 30 -4.69 5.15 5.03
CA ARG A 30 -5.77 5.82 5.80
C ARG A 30 -5.28 7.12 6.42
N GLU A 31 -4.00 7.15 6.73
CA GLU A 31 -3.33 8.16 7.53
C GLU A 31 -2.95 9.39 6.69
N LYS A 32 -2.99 9.27 5.35
CA LYS A 32 -2.70 10.37 4.43
C LYS A 32 -3.78 10.51 3.38
N THR A 33 -4.14 11.74 3.09
CA THR A 33 -5.08 12.10 2.00
C THR A 33 -4.47 11.85 0.62
N GLN A 34 -3.15 11.83 0.52
CA GLN A 34 -2.46 11.66 -0.76
C GLN A 34 -2.26 10.17 -1.09
N MET A 35 -2.62 9.80 -2.32
CA MET A 35 -2.34 8.48 -2.85
C MET A 35 -0.86 8.30 -3.15
N ILE A 36 -0.41 7.06 -2.95
CA ILE A 36 0.95 6.64 -3.05
C ILE A 36 1.18 6.01 -4.45
N GLY A 37 2.10 6.57 -5.22
CA GLY A 37 2.41 6.17 -6.61
C GLY A 37 3.19 7.27 -7.34
N PRO A 38 3.26 7.26 -8.69
CA PRO A 38 2.67 6.30 -9.62
C PRO A 38 3.46 4.99 -9.73
N PHE A 39 2.76 3.90 -10.01
CA PHE A 39 3.32 2.60 -10.40
C PHE A 39 2.94 2.26 -11.84
N ASN A 40 3.82 1.53 -12.53
CA ASN A 40 3.59 1.13 -13.92
C ASN A 40 2.62 -0.05 -14.07
N SER A 41 2.37 -0.80 -13.00
CA SER A 41 1.48 -1.97 -13.00
C SER A 41 0.70 -2.07 -11.68
N LYS A 42 -0.47 -2.72 -11.74
CA LYS A 42 -1.29 -3.03 -10.57
C LYS A 42 -0.49 -3.83 -9.54
N GLU A 43 0.20 -4.86 -10.01
CA GLU A 43 1.01 -5.75 -9.18
C GLU A 43 2.16 -5.00 -8.46
N GLY A 44 2.75 -3.99 -9.13
CA GLY A 44 3.73 -3.11 -8.51
C GLY A 44 3.14 -2.29 -7.36
N ALA A 45 1.95 -1.72 -7.56
CA ALA A 45 1.23 -1.00 -6.53
C ALA A 45 0.83 -1.92 -5.35
N GLU A 46 0.38 -3.14 -5.63
CA GLU A 46 0.04 -4.15 -4.62
C GLU A 46 1.25 -4.59 -3.80
N LYS A 47 2.39 -4.83 -4.46
CA LYS A 47 3.63 -5.19 -3.78
C LYS A 47 4.12 -4.05 -2.88
N ALA A 48 4.07 -2.82 -3.37
CA ALA A 48 4.44 -1.64 -2.59
C ALA A 48 3.51 -1.42 -1.40
N ALA A 49 2.19 -1.58 -1.58
CA ALA A 49 1.22 -1.49 -0.49
C ALA A 49 1.45 -2.55 0.60
N ARG A 50 1.79 -3.78 0.21
CA ARG A 50 2.16 -4.86 1.15
C ARG A 50 3.44 -4.55 1.91
N ALA A 51 4.47 -4.07 1.23
CA ALA A 51 5.73 -3.66 1.85
C ALA A 51 5.51 -2.50 2.84
N TYR A 52 4.74 -1.48 2.45
CA TYR A 52 4.36 -0.38 3.32
C TYR A 52 3.66 -0.90 4.58
N ALA A 53 2.64 -1.75 4.44
CA ALA A 53 1.92 -2.31 5.58
C ALA A 53 2.85 -3.14 6.50
N ALA A 54 3.80 -3.90 5.94
CA ALA A 54 4.77 -4.66 6.71
C ALA A 54 5.71 -3.76 7.51
N ASP A 55 6.16 -2.64 6.92
CA ASP A 55 7.03 -1.66 7.58
C ASP A 55 6.32 -0.99 8.76
N ILE A 56 5.06 -0.58 8.60
CA ILE A 56 4.24 -0.01 9.69
C ILE A 56 4.02 -1.03 10.81
N LEU A 57 3.72 -2.29 10.48
CA LEU A 57 3.57 -3.36 11.48
C LEU A 57 4.89 -3.66 12.22
N ALA A 58 6.03 -3.45 11.57
CA ALA A 58 7.35 -3.57 12.19
C ALA A 58 7.74 -2.35 13.05
N GLY A 59 6.87 -1.35 13.16
CA GLY A 59 7.12 -0.13 13.94
C GLY A 59 8.04 0.86 13.23
N ARG A 60 8.31 0.69 11.94
CA ARG A 60 9.04 1.69 11.14
C ARG A 60 8.15 2.90 10.87
N THR A 61 8.79 4.06 10.78
CA THR A 61 8.08 5.31 10.51
C THR A 61 7.63 5.39 9.05
N ASP A 62 6.52 6.09 8.79
CA ASP A 62 6.01 6.34 7.43
C ASP A 62 7.09 6.85 6.45
N THR A 63 8.07 7.60 6.97
CA THR A 63 9.20 8.17 6.22
C THR A 63 10.18 7.11 5.72
N ASP A 64 10.42 6.04 6.48
CA ASP A 64 11.31 4.95 6.05
C ASP A 64 10.65 4.10 4.96
N ALA A 65 9.36 3.80 5.10
CA ALA A 65 8.60 3.04 4.12
C ALA A 65 8.47 3.78 2.77
N MET A 66 8.33 5.10 2.82
CA MET A 66 8.22 5.96 1.63
C MET A 66 9.57 6.23 0.95
N SER A 67 10.69 6.15 1.68
CA SER A 67 12.03 6.44 1.14
C SER A 67 12.39 5.52 -0.03
N HIS A 68 12.03 4.24 0.07
CA HIS A 68 12.23 3.28 -1.02
C HIS A 68 11.41 3.63 -2.27
N GLN A 69 10.24 4.22 -2.06
CA GLN A 69 9.36 4.63 -3.16
C GLN A 69 9.80 5.94 -3.83
N PHE A 70 10.26 6.93 -3.06
CA PHE A 70 10.83 8.14 -3.64
C PHE A 70 12.06 7.83 -4.49
N LEU A 71 12.91 6.89 -4.05
CA LEU A 71 14.02 6.35 -4.85
C LEU A 71 13.51 5.76 -6.17
N MET A 72 12.53 4.85 -6.13
CA MET A 72 11.97 4.24 -7.35
C MET A 72 11.37 5.27 -8.32
N ARG A 73 10.78 6.35 -7.80
CA ARG A 73 10.21 7.45 -8.60
C ARG A 73 11.30 8.30 -9.27
N ALA A 74 12.44 8.52 -8.61
CA ALA A 74 13.58 9.23 -9.17
C ALA A 74 14.23 8.47 -10.36
N PHE A 75 14.21 7.14 -10.33
CA PHE A 75 14.74 6.29 -11.41
C PHE A 75 13.76 6.05 -12.57
N SER A 76 12.48 6.43 -12.41
CA SER A 76 11.45 6.23 -13.44
C SER A 76 11.29 7.42 -14.41
N LEU A 77 12.17 8.44 -14.32
CA LEU A 77 12.13 9.69 -15.10
C LEU A 77 13.13 9.74 -16.26
N THR A 78 13.62 8.58 -16.72
CA THR A 78 14.50 8.45 -17.91
C THR A 78 13.77 7.68 -18.99
#